data_AF-A0A2S6CIS8-F1
#
_entry.id   AF-A0A2S6CIS8-F1
#
_cell.length_a   1.000
_cell.length_b   1.000
_cell.length_c   1.000
_cell.angle_alpha   90.00
_cell.angle_beta   90.00
_cell.angle_gamma   90.00
#
_symmetry.space_group_name_H-M   'P 1'
#
loop_
_entity.id
_entity.type
_entity.pdbx_description
1 polymer ?
#
loop_
_entity_poly.entity_id
_entity_poly.type
_entity_poly.pdbx_seq_one_letter_code
_entity_poly.pdbx_strand_id
1 'polypeptide(L)'
;MSSPISESILATMECTVCCEDIRDHQIISINSDLACHGCVRQIFANAIVDESNYPPVWAGQVLHLSDYDDILGSSLSNEFERKATEYEVPWNERVVCKNHAAHATDCDVFIGHLQPSGPNSISTKSCHECTATLCLLCAEHIQPHANEHHCKQAETDSALQGLVRGKDYQLCPGCSTAIQLRDGCNHITCLCEQNFCFICGQEAQGDSNHWTPGRCPRYNHVDSGDASWDAEYAPPGEEPFVVPYATQIERLQAAQESALWLEAFLDPAPPPPPGTMREIFRAESAADVLARHRRRREARREARREARRARHAAGEALLLLANS
;
A
#
# COMPACT_ATOMS: atom_id res chain seq x y z
N MET A 1 54.83 35.46 0.86
CA MET A 1 53.72 35.91 0.00
C MET A 1 52.97 34.67 -0.43
N SER A 2 51.98 34.29 0.38
CA SER A 2 51.17 33.10 0.13
C SER A 2 49.86 33.58 -0.50
N SER A 3 49.68 33.30 -1.79
CA SER A 3 48.42 33.57 -2.48
C SER A 3 47.29 32.78 -1.82
N PRO A 4 46.12 33.38 -1.58
CA PRO A 4 44.95 32.59 -1.20
C PRO A 4 44.53 31.78 -2.44
N ILE A 5 44.45 30.47 -2.28
CA ILE A 5 43.77 29.60 -3.23
C ILE A 5 42.33 30.09 -3.29
N SER A 6 41.95 30.70 -4.40
CA SER A 6 40.56 31.02 -4.67
C SER A 6 39.79 29.70 -4.68
N GLU A 7 39.04 29.42 -3.62
CA GLU A 7 37.94 28.47 -3.68
C GLU A 7 37.08 28.92 -4.86
N SER A 8 37.13 28.16 -5.96
CA SER A 8 36.23 28.38 -7.06
C SER A 8 34.83 28.23 -6.48
N ILE A 9 34.05 29.31 -6.49
CA ILE A 9 32.64 29.29 -6.16
C ILE A 9 31.99 28.41 -7.22
N LEU A 10 31.94 27.09 -6.96
CA LEU A 10 31.22 26.16 -7.81
C LEU A 10 29.75 26.56 -7.75
N ALA A 11 29.13 26.76 -8.91
CA ALA A 11 27.70 26.99 -8.98
C ALA A 11 26.98 25.85 -8.25
N THR A 12 26.14 26.21 -7.29
CA THR A 12 25.28 25.28 -6.57
C THR A 12 23.84 25.51 -7.00
N MET A 13 23.07 24.42 -7.04
CA MET A 13 21.65 24.45 -7.35
C MET A 13 20.86 23.88 -6.18
N GLU A 14 19.66 24.41 -5.93
CA GLU A 14 18.81 23.95 -4.84
C GLU A 14 18.08 22.66 -5.24
N CYS A 15 18.20 21.62 -4.42
CA CYS A 15 17.41 20.41 -4.59
C CYS A 15 15.94 20.65 -4.20
N THR A 16 15.04 20.35 -5.10
CA THR A 16 13.58 20.52 -4.98
C THR A 16 12.95 19.61 -3.90
N VAL A 17 13.66 18.55 -3.49
CA VAL A 17 13.21 17.61 -2.46
C VAL A 17 13.72 18.03 -1.08
N CYS A 18 15.04 18.04 -0.85
CA CYS A 18 15.62 18.33 0.46
C CYS A 18 15.82 19.83 0.74
N CYS A 19 15.74 20.69 -0.28
CA CYS A 19 15.99 22.14 -0.19
C CYS A 19 17.44 22.48 0.23
N GLU A 20 18.39 21.59 -0.08
CA GLU A 20 19.83 21.81 0.14
C GLU A 20 20.49 22.33 -1.14
N ASP A 21 21.55 23.14 -0.97
CA ASP A 21 22.38 23.62 -2.07
C ASP A 21 23.36 22.50 -2.44
N ILE A 22 23.26 22.02 -3.67
CA ILE A 22 23.99 20.86 -4.16
C ILE A 22 24.87 21.28 -5.32
N ARG A 23 26.07 20.72 -5.38
CA ARG A 23 26.99 20.96 -6.49
C ARG A 23 26.40 20.38 -7.77
N ASP A 24 26.65 21.04 -8.90
CA ASP A 24 26.08 20.67 -10.21
C ASP A 24 26.21 19.17 -10.56
N HIS A 25 27.36 18.55 -10.32
CA HIS A 25 27.58 17.10 -10.58
C HIS A 25 26.80 16.12 -9.68
N GLN A 26 26.04 16.60 -8.70
CA GLN A 26 25.23 15.79 -7.78
C GLN A 26 23.74 16.05 -7.93
N ILE A 27 23.34 16.77 -8.98
CA ILE A 27 21.96 17.13 -9.26
C ILE A 27 21.53 16.62 -10.64
N ILE A 28 20.28 16.21 -10.75
CA ILE A 28 19.67 15.78 -12.01
C ILE A 28 18.35 16.53 -12.22
N SER A 29 17.96 16.67 -13.48
CA SER A 29 16.66 17.25 -13.86
C SER A 29 15.65 16.14 -14.13
N ILE A 30 14.58 16.08 -13.33
CA ILE A 30 13.44 15.16 -13.54
C ILE A 30 12.20 16.01 -13.82
N ASN A 31 11.67 15.94 -15.05
CA ASN A 31 10.48 16.72 -15.45
C ASN A 31 10.57 18.22 -15.10
N SER A 32 11.74 18.82 -15.37
CA SER A 32 12.06 20.23 -15.06
C SER A 32 12.19 20.59 -13.58
N ASP A 33 12.07 19.63 -12.66
CA ASP A 33 12.47 19.78 -11.25
C ASP A 33 13.92 19.34 -11.08
N LEU A 34 14.67 20.04 -10.22
CA LEU A 34 16.04 19.68 -9.88
C LEU A 34 16.07 18.80 -8.62
N ALA A 35 16.65 17.61 -8.68
CA ALA A 35 16.74 16.68 -7.57
C ALA A 35 18.18 16.22 -7.35
N CYS A 36 18.63 16.17 -6.11
CA CYS A 36 19.96 15.63 -5.82
C CYS A 36 19.96 14.10 -5.88
N HIS A 37 21.13 13.51 -6.18
CA HIS A 37 21.28 12.06 -6.29
C HIS A 37 20.77 11.35 -5.03
N GLY A 38 21.06 11.88 -3.84
CA GLY A 38 20.60 11.31 -2.57
C GLY A 38 19.07 11.22 -2.46
N CYS A 39 18.35 12.27 -2.89
CA CYS A 39 16.88 12.26 -2.84
C CYS A 39 16.28 11.28 -3.85
N VAL A 40 16.89 11.13 -5.03
CA VAL A 40 16.44 10.18 -6.04
C VAL A 40 16.68 8.75 -5.57
N ARG A 41 17.88 8.45 -5.05
CA ARG A 41 18.20 7.16 -4.40
C ARG A 41 17.20 6.83 -3.29
N GLN A 42 16.79 7.81 -2.50
CA GLN A 42 15.82 7.59 -1.42
C GLN A 42 14.43 7.19 -1.94
N ILE A 43 14.01 7.66 -3.12
CA ILE A 43 12.72 7.25 -3.71
C ILE A 43 12.75 5.74 -4.01
N PHE A 44 13.81 5.25 -4.65
CA PHE A 44 13.99 3.81 -4.89
C PHE A 44 14.14 3.02 -3.59
N ALA A 45 14.91 3.54 -2.61
CA ALA A 45 15.05 2.90 -1.31
C ALA A 45 13.71 2.78 -0.56
N ASN A 46 12.84 3.79 -0.63
CA ASN A 46 11.52 3.72 -0.04
C ASN A 46 10.65 2.67 -0.73
N ALA A 47 10.74 2.55 -2.06
CA ALA A 47 10.02 1.53 -2.83
C ALA A 47 10.52 0.10 -2.54
N ILE A 48 11.76 -0.09 -2.07
CA ILE A 48 12.29 -1.39 -1.60
C ILE A 48 11.69 -1.77 -0.23
N VAL A 49 11.49 -0.79 0.65
CA VAL A 49 11.05 -1.01 2.03
C VAL A 49 9.54 -1.17 2.11
N ASP A 50 8.80 -0.42 1.30
CA ASP A 50 7.34 -0.33 1.36
C ASP A 50 6.75 -0.39 -0.05
N GLU A 51 6.05 -1.48 -0.31
CA GLU A 51 5.37 -1.79 -1.58
C GLU A 51 4.38 -0.70 -2.00
N SER A 52 3.80 0.06 -1.06
CA SER A 52 2.91 1.18 -1.41
C SER A 52 3.62 2.34 -2.12
N ASN A 53 4.96 2.38 -2.08
CA ASN A 53 5.78 3.32 -2.84
C ASN A 53 6.29 2.71 -4.17
N TYR A 54 5.90 1.49 -4.50
CA TYR A 54 6.17 0.85 -5.77
C TYR A 54 4.96 1.03 -6.73
N PRO A 55 5.18 1.38 -8.01
CA PRO A 55 6.46 1.75 -8.59
C PRO A 55 6.94 3.15 -8.12
N PRO A 56 8.26 3.41 -8.10
CA PRO A 56 8.79 4.73 -7.76
C PRO A 56 8.27 5.77 -8.77
N VAL A 57 7.62 6.82 -8.27
CA VAL A 57 6.99 7.85 -9.12
C VAL A 57 7.48 9.26 -8.82
N TRP A 58 7.64 10.07 -9.87
CA TRP A 58 7.85 11.51 -9.77
C TRP A 58 6.77 12.27 -10.53
N ALA A 59 6.03 13.10 -9.81
CA ALA A 59 4.90 13.87 -10.38
C ALA A 59 3.91 13.01 -11.19
N GLY A 60 3.72 11.75 -10.79
CA GLY A 60 2.82 10.80 -11.46
C GLY A 60 3.44 10.08 -12.67
N GLN A 61 4.73 10.26 -12.95
CA GLN A 61 5.47 9.49 -13.94
C GLN A 61 6.34 8.44 -13.24
N VAL A 62 6.34 7.22 -13.75
CA VAL A 62 7.18 6.14 -13.23
C VAL A 62 8.64 6.46 -13.51
N LEU A 63 9.49 6.23 -12.51
CA LEU A 63 10.94 6.34 -12.62
C LEU A 63 11.50 4.96 -12.98
N HIS A 64 11.93 4.78 -14.23
CA HIS A 64 12.56 3.54 -14.66
C HIS A 64 13.99 3.45 -14.13
N LEU A 65 14.37 2.28 -13.63
CA LEU A 65 15.70 2.06 -13.04
C LEU A 65 16.84 2.45 -14.01
N SER A 66 16.70 2.07 -15.28
CA SER A 66 17.67 2.32 -16.35
C SER A 66 17.99 3.80 -16.57
N ASP A 67 17.07 4.70 -16.22
CA ASP A 67 17.27 6.14 -16.40
C ASP A 67 18.20 6.73 -15.33
N TYR A 68 18.51 5.97 -14.27
CA TYR A 68 19.22 6.42 -13.08
C TYR A 68 20.39 5.51 -12.69
N ASP A 69 20.85 4.61 -13.56
CA ASP A 69 21.94 3.65 -13.27
C ASP A 69 23.20 4.32 -12.71
N ASP A 70 23.58 5.46 -13.28
CA ASP A 70 24.78 6.24 -12.90
C ASP A 70 24.74 6.75 -11.45
N ILE A 71 23.54 6.90 -10.87
CA ILE A 71 23.36 7.50 -9.54
C ILE A 71 22.84 6.53 -8.50
N LEU A 72 22.21 5.42 -8.89
CA LEU A 72 21.71 4.38 -7.98
C LEU A 72 22.83 3.41 -7.58
N GLY A 73 23.73 3.09 -8.52
CA GLY A 73 24.81 2.14 -8.31
C GLY A 73 24.29 0.70 -8.13
N SER A 74 25.17 -0.27 -8.40
CA SER A 74 24.78 -1.69 -8.52
C SER A 74 24.07 -2.26 -7.30
N SER A 75 24.51 -1.93 -6.09
CA SER A 75 23.90 -2.48 -4.87
C SER A 75 22.43 -2.08 -4.69
N LEU A 76 22.07 -0.83 -4.99
CA LEU A 76 20.70 -0.35 -4.84
C LEU A 76 19.84 -0.84 -6.01
N SER A 77 20.37 -0.81 -7.23
CA SER A 77 19.69 -1.31 -8.42
C SER A 77 19.33 -2.79 -8.29
N ASN A 78 20.28 -3.64 -7.91
CA ASN A 78 20.05 -5.08 -7.75
C ASN A 78 19.00 -5.38 -6.68
N GLU A 79 19.02 -4.65 -5.56
CA GLU A 79 18.04 -4.84 -4.49
C GLU A 79 16.65 -4.37 -4.90
N PHE A 80 16.57 -3.25 -5.64
CA PHE A 80 15.32 -2.78 -6.21
C PHE A 80 14.74 -3.78 -7.22
N GLU A 81 15.54 -4.31 -8.15
CA GLU A 81 15.09 -5.32 -9.11
C GLU A 81 14.59 -6.57 -8.39
N ARG A 82 15.35 -7.05 -7.39
CA ARG A 82 14.95 -8.20 -6.57
C ARG A 82 13.58 -7.97 -5.93
N LYS A 83 13.35 -6.81 -5.31
CA LYS A 83 12.05 -6.47 -4.72
C LYS A 83 10.96 -6.23 -5.76
N ALA A 84 11.28 -5.66 -6.91
CA ALA A 84 10.33 -5.49 -8.00
C ALA A 84 9.77 -6.85 -8.48
N THR A 85 10.60 -7.89 -8.58
CA THR A 85 10.11 -9.25 -8.94
C THR A 85 9.13 -9.84 -7.92
N GLU A 86 9.22 -9.43 -6.65
CA GLU A 86 8.26 -9.79 -5.61
C GLU A 86 6.96 -9.00 -5.76
N TYR A 87 7.05 -7.69 -6.00
CA TYR A 87 5.90 -6.79 -6.10
C TYR A 87 5.08 -6.95 -7.39
N GLU A 88 5.70 -7.40 -8.48
CA GLU A 88 5.01 -7.75 -9.72
C GLU A 88 4.08 -8.97 -9.56
N VAL A 89 4.29 -9.78 -8.51
CA VAL A 89 3.42 -10.91 -8.19
C VAL A 89 2.33 -10.48 -7.22
N PRO A 90 1.02 -10.70 -7.51
CA PRO A 90 -0.06 -10.42 -6.57
C PRO A 90 0.18 -11.11 -5.23
N TRP A 91 -0.10 -10.43 -4.12
CA TRP A 91 0.17 -10.93 -2.76
C TRP A 91 -0.31 -12.36 -2.51
N ASN A 92 -1.53 -12.69 -2.95
CA ASN A 92 -2.15 -14.02 -2.80
C ASN A 92 -1.55 -15.11 -3.69
N GLU A 93 -0.68 -14.74 -4.62
CA GLU A 93 0.03 -15.66 -5.52
C GLU A 93 1.52 -15.75 -5.17
N ARG A 94 1.98 -15.09 -4.10
CA ARG A 94 3.37 -15.16 -3.65
C ARG A 94 3.61 -16.43 -2.85
N VAL A 95 4.71 -17.10 -3.17
CA VAL A 95 5.32 -18.14 -2.34
C VAL A 95 6.41 -17.48 -1.51
N VAL A 96 6.25 -17.50 -0.19
CA VAL A 96 7.20 -16.92 0.76
C VAL A 96 7.68 -17.96 1.75
N CYS A 97 8.97 -17.95 2.06
CA CYS A 97 9.53 -18.75 3.14
C CYS A 97 9.36 -18.01 4.46
N LYS A 98 8.74 -18.67 5.44
CA LYS A 98 8.45 -18.13 6.78
C LYS A 98 9.41 -18.65 7.86
N ASN A 99 10.56 -19.20 7.47
CA ASN A 99 11.55 -19.76 8.40
C ASN A 99 12.43 -18.65 9.01
N HIS A 100 11.80 -17.69 9.72
CA HIS A 100 12.45 -16.46 10.21
C HIS A 100 13.71 -16.74 11.03
N ALA A 101 13.67 -17.77 11.88
CA ALA A 101 14.80 -18.19 12.71
C ALA A 101 16.06 -18.61 11.93
N ALA A 102 15.92 -18.95 10.65
CA ALA A 102 17.02 -19.34 9.76
C ALA A 102 17.32 -18.28 8.68
N HIS A 103 16.65 -17.14 8.72
CA HIS A 103 16.89 -16.01 7.81
C HIS A 103 17.80 -14.99 8.49
N ALA A 104 18.68 -14.36 7.70
CA ALA A 104 19.61 -13.35 8.19
C ALA A 104 18.89 -12.08 8.68
N THR A 105 17.69 -11.82 8.16
CA THR A 105 16.90 -10.61 8.40
C THR A 105 15.74 -10.83 9.38
N ASP A 106 15.53 -12.06 9.88
CA ASP A 106 14.35 -12.43 10.70
C ASP A 106 13.01 -12.04 10.03
N CYS A 107 12.96 -12.13 8.69
CA CYS A 107 11.85 -11.71 7.85
C CYS A 107 11.41 -12.82 6.88
N ASP A 108 10.26 -12.64 6.24
CA ASP A 108 9.82 -13.49 5.13
C ASP A 108 10.74 -13.31 3.91
N VAL A 109 11.03 -14.41 3.21
CA VAL A 109 11.85 -14.42 1.99
C VAL A 109 10.99 -14.82 0.81
N PHE A 110 10.86 -13.94 -0.18
CA PHE A 110 10.15 -14.24 -1.42
C PHE A 110 10.87 -15.33 -2.21
N ILE A 111 10.11 -16.37 -2.57
CA ILE A 111 10.60 -17.53 -3.30
C ILE A 111 10.15 -17.46 -4.76
N GLY A 112 8.90 -17.11 -5.02
CA GLY A 112 8.39 -16.99 -6.38
C GLY A 112 6.89 -16.93 -6.44
N HIS A 113 6.36 -17.23 -7.63
CA HIS A 113 4.93 -17.23 -7.95
C HIS A 113 4.32 -18.63 -7.77
N LEU A 114 3.06 -18.67 -7.34
CA LEU A 114 2.24 -19.88 -7.37
C LEU A 114 2.05 -20.34 -8.81
N GLN A 115 2.49 -21.55 -9.13
CA GLN A 115 2.35 -22.12 -10.45
C GLN A 115 1.08 -22.96 -10.56
N PRO A 116 0.40 -22.95 -11.72
CA PRO A 116 -0.72 -23.85 -11.95
C PRO A 116 -0.23 -25.30 -11.93
N SER A 117 -1.09 -26.22 -11.46
CA SER A 117 -0.78 -27.64 -11.44
C SER A 117 -0.61 -28.17 -12.87
N GLY A 118 0.64 -28.44 -13.26
CA GLY A 118 0.96 -29.16 -14.49
C GLY A 118 0.81 -30.69 -14.31
N PRO A 119 0.69 -31.46 -15.41
CA PRO A 119 0.63 -32.90 -15.32
C PRO A 119 1.98 -33.47 -14.83
N ASN A 120 1.96 -34.09 -13.65
CA ASN A 120 3.00 -34.98 -13.08
C ASN A 120 4.35 -34.40 -12.63
N SER A 121 4.45 -33.11 -12.30
CA SER A 121 5.61 -32.62 -11.54
C SER A 121 5.25 -31.57 -10.49
N ILE A 122 5.70 -31.80 -9.25
CA ILE A 122 5.68 -30.78 -8.20
C ILE A 122 6.72 -29.74 -8.59
N SER A 123 6.29 -28.50 -8.82
CA SER A 123 7.22 -27.39 -9.03
C SER A 123 7.76 -26.93 -7.68
N THR A 124 9.08 -26.82 -7.56
CA THR A 124 9.75 -26.50 -6.29
C THR A 124 10.84 -25.47 -6.48
N LYS A 125 11.13 -24.72 -5.42
CA LYS A 125 12.25 -23.78 -5.39
C LYS A 125 12.83 -23.68 -3.99
N SER A 126 14.15 -23.57 -3.89
CA SER A 126 14.85 -23.47 -2.61
C SER A 126 14.97 -22.02 -2.16
N CYS A 127 14.77 -21.78 -0.86
CA CYS A 127 15.09 -20.53 -0.20
C CYS A 127 16.60 -20.30 -0.23
N HIS A 128 17.03 -19.10 -0.65
CA HIS A 128 18.44 -18.77 -0.76
C HIS A 128 19.10 -18.46 0.59
N GLU A 129 18.31 -18.21 1.65
CA GLU A 129 18.82 -17.95 3.00
C GLU A 129 18.89 -19.22 3.85
N CYS A 130 17.79 -19.98 3.96
CA CYS A 130 17.73 -21.16 4.82
C CYS A 130 17.87 -22.51 4.09
N THR A 131 17.98 -22.51 2.76
CA THR A 131 18.07 -23.70 1.88
C THR A 131 16.84 -24.62 1.87
N ALA A 132 15.79 -24.30 2.66
CA ALA A 132 14.54 -25.06 2.66
C ALA A 132 13.91 -25.05 1.25
N THR A 133 13.38 -26.19 0.83
CA THR A 133 12.67 -26.31 -0.45
C THR A 133 11.19 -26.05 -0.25
N LEU A 134 10.60 -25.16 -1.04
CA LEU A 134 9.17 -24.86 -1.03
C LEU A 134 8.49 -25.39 -2.28
N CYS A 135 7.25 -25.81 -2.12
CA CYS A 135 6.37 -26.18 -3.21
C CYS A 135 5.74 -24.92 -3.83
N LEU A 136 5.89 -24.72 -5.14
CA LEU A 136 5.29 -23.61 -5.86
C LEU A 136 3.80 -23.85 -6.19
N LEU A 137 3.21 -24.97 -5.78
CA LEU A 137 1.77 -25.24 -5.98
C LEU A 137 0.94 -24.89 -4.73
N CYS A 138 1.48 -25.12 -3.53
CA CYS A 138 0.78 -24.91 -2.27
C CYS A 138 1.49 -23.94 -1.31
N ALA A 139 2.63 -23.38 -1.71
CA ALA A 139 3.48 -22.50 -0.90
C ALA A 139 4.05 -23.11 0.39
N GLU A 140 3.96 -24.44 0.59
CA GLU A 140 4.44 -25.12 1.80
C GLU A 140 5.86 -25.66 1.68
N HIS A 141 6.53 -25.82 2.83
CA HIS A 141 7.84 -26.47 2.91
C HIS A 141 7.77 -27.96 2.56
N ILE A 142 8.71 -28.41 1.74
CA ILE A 142 8.93 -29.81 1.43
C ILE A 142 9.89 -30.40 2.46
N GLN A 143 9.42 -31.43 3.15
CA GLN A 143 10.24 -32.14 4.13
C GLN A 143 11.33 -32.95 3.42
N PRO A 144 12.63 -32.77 3.75
CA PRO A 144 13.76 -33.39 3.04
C PRO A 144 13.82 -34.92 3.16
N HIS A 145 12.96 -35.53 4.00
CA HIS A 145 12.90 -36.97 4.23
C HIS A 145 11.51 -37.58 3.98
N ALA A 146 10.57 -36.83 3.40
CA ALA A 146 9.31 -37.40 2.97
C ALA A 146 9.51 -38.10 1.62
N ASN A 147 9.09 -39.36 1.52
CA ASN A 147 9.17 -40.13 0.28
C ASN A 147 8.32 -39.51 -0.86
N GLU A 148 7.32 -38.70 -0.52
CA GLU A 148 6.46 -38.00 -1.47
C GLU A 148 5.83 -36.76 -0.81
N HIS A 149 5.89 -35.59 -1.46
CA HIS A 149 5.14 -34.40 -1.03
C HIS A 149 3.78 -34.39 -1.72
N HIS A 150 2.70 -34.38 -0.93
CA HIS A 150 1.36 -34.20 -1.46
C HIS A 150 0.83 -32.83 -1.04
N CYS A 151 0.51 -32.00 -2.03
CA CYS A 151 -0.16 -30.72 -1.80
C CYS A 151 -1.54 -31.00 -1.20
N LYS A 152 -1.75 -30.67 0.06
CA LYS A 152 -3.09 -30.67 0.66
C LYS A 152 -3.88 -29.51 0.06
N GLN A 153 -5.19 -29.70 -0.12
CA GLN A 153 -6.08 -28.56 -0.33
C GLN A 153 -5.93 -27.60 0.85
N ALA A 154 -6.01 -26.30 0.59
CA ALA A 154 -5.98 -25.28 1.63
C ALA A 154 -7.11 -25.58 2.63
N GLU A 155 -6.77 -26.20 3.77
CA GLU A 155 -7.66 -26.25 4.91
C GLU A 155 -7.89 -24.79 5.31
N THR A 156 -9.15 -24.41 5.56
CA THR A 156 -9.49 -23.12 6.15
C THR A 156 -8.56 -22.88 7.33
N ASP A 157 -7.75 -21.82 7.21
CA ASP A 157 -6.62 -21.49 8.09
C ASP A 157 -6.99 -21.80 9.55
N SER A 158 -6.29 -22.75 10.20
CA SER A 158 -6.58 -23.09 11.60
C SER A 158 -6.42 -21.88 12.52
N ALA A 159 -5.65 -20.88 12.08
CA ALA A 159 -5.50 -19.57 12.72
C ALA A 159 -6.81 -18.75 12.80
N LEU A 160 -7.80 -19.01 11.95
CA LEU A 160 -9.11 -18.36 11.99
C LEU A 160 -10.14 -19.17 12.78
N GLN A 161 -9.77 -20.34 13.30
CA GLN A 161 -10.67 -21.20 14.05
C GLN A 161 -11.12 -20.50 15.34
N GLY A 162 -12.43 -20.31 15.49
CA GLY A 162 -13.04 -19.63 16.64
C GLY A 162 -13.14 -18.11 16.52
N LEU A 163 -12.66 -17.51 15.41
CA LEU A 163 -12.87 -16.10 15.09
C LEU A 163 -14.15 -15.91 14.26
N VAL A 164 -14.80 -14.76 14.43
CA VAL A 164 -16.05 -14.41 13.75
C VAL A 164 -15.77 -13.46 12.58
N ARG A 165 -16.16 -13.88 11.37
CA ARG A 165 -16.06 -13.05 10.16
C ARG A 165 -16.95 -11.81 10.29
N GLY A 166 -16.44 -10.64 9.89
CA GLY A 166 -17.11 -9.35 10.04
C GLY A 166 -16.94 -8.68 11.40
N LYS A 167 -16.34 -9.39 12.38
CA LYS A 167 -16.09 -8.89 13.74
C LYS A 167 -14.62 -8.98 14.12
N ASP A 168 -14.05 -10.18 14.05
CA ASP A 168 -12.66 -10.44 14.41
C ASP A 168 -11.73 -10.40 13.19
N TYR A 169 -12.25 -10.81 12.03
CA TYR A 169 -11.55 -10.74 10.74
C TYR A 169 -12.52 -10.57 9.57
N GLN A 170 -12.01 -10.21 8.39
CA GLN A 170 -12.75 -10.24 7.14
C GLN A 170 -11.85 -10.71 6.01
N LEU A 171 -12.40 -11.46 5.06
CA LEU A 171 -11.69 -11.85 3.84
C LEU A 171 -11.82 -10.74 2.80
N CYS A 172 -10.70 -10.33 2.21
CA CYS A 172 -10.73 -9.43 1.07
C CYS A 172 -11.51 -10.09 -0.09
N PRO A 173 -12.50 -9.41 -0.70
CA PRO A 173 -13.26 -10.00 -1.80
C PRO A 173 -12.45 -10.17 -3.09
N GLY A 174 -11.31 -9.49 -3.22
CA GLY A 174 -10.42 -9.59 -4.38
C GLY A 174 -9.40 -10.73 -4.27
N CYS A 175 -8.72 -10.86 -3.12
CA CYS A 175 -7.60 -11.80 -2.95
C CYS A 175 -7.78 -12.83 -1.83
N SER A 176 -8.94 -12.85 -1.17
CA SER A 176 -9.28 -13.75 -0.06
C SER A 176 -8.32 -13.71 1.14
N THR A 177 -7.45 -12.70 1.24
CA THR A 177 -6.58 -12.53 2.40
C THR A 177 -7.42 -12.16 3.62
N ALA A 178 -7.18 -12.84 4.75
CA ALA A 178 -7.80 -12.49 6.02
C ALA A 178 -7.19 -11.21 6.60
N ILE A 179 -8.04 -10.23 6.86
CA ILE A 179 -7.69 -8.92 7.40
C ILE A 179 -8.32 -8.80 8.78
N GLN A 180 -7.56 -8.33 9.75
CA GLN A 180 -8.07 -7.92 11.06
C GLN A 180 -8.12 -6.39 11.12
N LEU A 181 -9.24 -5.84 11.59
CA LEU A 181 -9.35 -4.43 11.87
C LEU A 181 -8.70 -4.16 13.23
N ARG A 182 -7.62 -3.37 13.27
CA ARG A 182 -6.98 -3.00 14.55
C ARG A 182 -7.79 -1.99 15.32
N ASP A 183 -8.21 -0.90 14.68
CA ASP A 183 -9.09 0.14 15.21
C ASP A 183 -9.62 1.00 14.06
N GLY A 184 -10.78 1.64 14.24
CA GLY A 184 -11.21 2.79 13.42
C GLY A 184 -12.29 2.51 12.36
N CYS A 185 -11.97 2.87 11.11
CA CYS A 185 -12.90 2.93 9.99
C CYS A 185 -13.13 1.53 9.39
N ASN A 186 -14.39 1.16 9.18
CA ASN A 186 -14.77 -0.10 8.54
C ASN A 186 -14.46 -0.14 7.03
N HIS A 187 -14.03 0.98 6.43
CA HIS A 187 -13.50 1.00 5.06
C HIS A 187 -12.05 0.50 5.04
N ILE A 188 -11.85 -0.67 4.45
CA ILE A 188 -10.55 -1.30 4.29
C ILE A 188 -10.06 -1.13 2.85
N THR A 189 -8.80 -0.74 2.70
CA THR A 189 -8.05 -0.89 1.44
C THR A 189 -7.07 -2.04 1.63
N CYS A 190 -7.27 -3.14 0.90
CA CYS A 190 -6.36 -4.28 0.94
C CYS A 190 -5.02 -3.94 0.26
N LEU A 191 -3.98 -4.72 0.54
CA LEU A 191 -2.71 -4.66 -0.19
C LEU A 191 -2.88 -4.99 -1.69
N CYS A 192 -3.92 -5.76 -2.06
CA CYS A 192 -4.29 -5.96 -3.47
C CYS A 192 -5.11 -4.80 -4.07
N GLU A 193 -5.13 -3.65 -3.39
CA GLU A 193 -5.84 -2.41 -3.77
C GLU A 193 -7.38 -2.47 -3.72
N GLN A 194 -7.97 -3.64 -3.46
CA GLN A 194 -9.41 -3.77 -3.31
C GLN A 194 -9.92 -2.99 -2.08
N ASN A 195 -10.91 -2.13 -2.30
CA ASN A 195 -11.60 -1.39 -1.24
C ASN A 195 -12.88 -2.11 -0.85
N PHE A 196 -13.08 -2.39 0.44
CA PHE A 196 -14.22 -3.17 0.92
C PHE A 196 -14.60 -2.83 2.36
N CYS A 197 -15.80 -3.21 2.75
CA CYS A 197 -16.30 -3.03 4.11
C CYS A 197 -15.89 -4.21 5.01
N PHE A 198 -15.24 -3.92 6.14
CA PHE A 198 -14.82 -4.93 7.11
C PHE A 198 -16.00 -5.76 7.63
N ILE A 199 -17.14 -5.13 7.91
CA ILE A 199 -18.30 -5.79 8.52
C ILE A 199 -18.92 -6.81 7.57
N CYS A 200 -19.25 -6.43 6.34
CA CYS A 200 -19.99 -7.30 5.42
C CYS A 200 -19.14 -7.94 4.32
N GLY A 201 -17.88 -7.51 4.14
CA GLY A 201 -16.97 -8.03 3.11
C GLY A 201 -17.27 -7.56 1.69
N GLN A 202 -18.30 -6.73 1.48
CA GLN A 202 -18.64 -6.22 0.15
C GLN A 202 -17.66 -5.13 -0.30
N GLU A 203 -17.41 -5.07 -1.60
CA GLU A 203 -16.71 -3.96 -2.21
C GLU A 203 -17.42 -2.63 -1.87
N ALA A 204 -16.66 -1.70 -1.31
CA ALA A 204 -17.18 -0.44 -0.81
C ALA A 204 -16.07 0.59 -0.92
N GLN A 205 -16.26 1.60 -1.78
CA GLN A 205 -15.36 2.73 -1.86
C GLN A 205 -15.57 3.68 -0.68
N GLY A 206 -14.55 4.45 -0.36
CA GLY A 206 -14.55 5.39 0.75
C GLY A 206 -15.58 6.51 0.64
N ASP A 207 -16.19 6.74 -0.53
CA ASP A 207 -17.22 7.74 -0.81
C ASP A 207 -18.54 7.11 -1.29
N SER A 208 -18.68 5.79 -1.20
CA SER A 208 -19.89 5.08 -1.62
C SER A 208 -21.04 5.27 -0.63
N ASN A 209 -22.27 5.05 -1.10
CA ASN A 209 -23.46 5.00 -0.24
C ASN A 209 -23.49 3.78 0.70
N HIS A 210 -22.41 3.01 0.80
CA HIS A 210 -22.31 1.86 1.70
C HIS A 210 -22.44 2.27 3.17
N TRP A 211 -22.01 3.50 3.48
CA TRP A 211 -21.83 3.99 4.84
C TRP A 211 -23.04 4.74 5.41
N THR A 212 -24.14 4.84 4.66
CA THR A 212 -25.35 5.56 5.08
C THR A 212 -26.22 4.74 6.02
N PRO A 213 -27.08 5.37 6.85
CA PRO A 213 -28.06 4.68 7.67
C PRO A 213 -28.83 3.61 6.89
N GLY A 214 -29.06 2.45 7.51
CA GLY A 214 -29.69 1.29 6.86
C GLY A 214 -28.73 0.36 6.10
N ARG A 215 -27.42 0.66 6.10
CA ARG A 215 -26.34 -0.25 5.66
C ARG A 215 -25.30 -0.40 6.78
N CYS A 216 -24.02 -0.58 6.44
CA CYS A 216 -22.95 -0.74 7.43
C CYS A 216 -22.44 0.64 7.91
N PRO A 217 -22.18 0.78 9.22
CA PRO A 217 -21.58 2.00 9.75
C PRO A 217 -20.15 2.19 9.21
N ARG A 218 -19.73 3.45 9.06
CA ARG A 218 -18.34 3.78 8.73
C ARG A 218 -17.41 3.55 9.91
N TYR A 219 -17.86 3.82 11.13
CA TYR A 219 -17.05 3.68 12.32
C TYR A 219 -17.74 2.81 13.37
N ASN A 220 -16.93 2.06 14.10
CA ASN A 220 -17.32 1.09 15.11
C ASN A 220 -18.19 -0.07 14.56
N HIS A 221 -18.30 -1.13 15.34
CA HIS A 221 -19.11 -2.28 14.96
C HIS A 221 -20.59 -2.04 15.27
N VAL A 222 -21.51 -2.67 14.53
CA VAL A 222 -22.97 -2.46 14.68
C VAL A 222 -23.47 -2.68 16.11
N ASP A 223 -22.83 -3.55 16.89
CA ASP A 223 -23.23 -3.94 18.25
C ASP A 223 -22.65 -3.04 19.36
N SER A 224 -21.78 -2.10 19.02
CA SER A 224 -21.04 -1.26 19.98
C SER A 224 -21.89 -0.17 20.66
N GLY A 225 -23.07 0.13 20.10
CA GLY A 225 -23.95 1.20 20.59
C GLY A 225 -23.47 2.62 20.23
N ASP A 226 -22.23 2.77 19.81
CA ASP A 226 -21.62 3.99 19.28
C ASP A 226 -21.22 3.86 17.79
N ALA A 227 -21.89 2.94 17.07
CA ALA A 227 -21.81 2.84 15.61
C ALA A 227 -22.17 4.18 14.94
N SER A 228 -21.38 4.57 13.95
CA SER A 228 -21.53 5.85 13.24
C SER A 228 -21.64 5.65 11.73
N TRP A 229 -22.65 6.28 11.14
CA TRP A 229 -22.95 6.26 9.70
C TRP A 229 -22.73 7.65 9.11
N ASP A 230 -22.45 7.69 7.81
CA ASP A 230 -22.42 8.93 7.06
C ASP A 230 -23.82 9.51 6.92
N ALA A 231 -23.95 10.84 6.91
CA ALA A 231 -25.25 11.47 6.70
C ALA A 231 -25.83 11.08 5.32
N GLU A 232 -27.10 10.67 5.28
CA GLU A 232 -27.87 10.74 4.04
C GLU A 232 -27.99 12.23 3.66
N TYR A 233 -27.62 12.58 2.43
CA TYR A 233 -27.84 13.92 1.94
C TYR A 233 -29.34 14.15 1.77
N ALA A 234 -29.97 14.82 2.74
CA ALA A 234 -31.29 15.40 2.55
C ALA A 234 -31.12 16.73 1.79
N PRO A 235 -31.74 16.92 0.62
CA PRO A 235 -31.74 18.20 -0.05
C PRO A 235 -32.35 19.28 0.88
N PRO A 236 -31.98 20.56 0.73
CA PRO A 236 -32.48 21.61 1.62
C PRO A 236 -34.02 21.67 1.61
N GLY A 237 -34.65 21.30 2.73
CA GLY A 237 -36.11 21.39 2.91
C GLY A 237 -36.83 20.09 3.28
N GLU A 238 -36.15 18.94 3.34
CA GLU A 238 -36.74 17.66 3.77
C GLU A 238 -36.06 17.13 5.05
N GLU A 239 -36.86 16.69 6.03
CA GLU A 239 -36.32 16.06 7.25
C GLU A 239 -35.78 14.65 6.94
N PRO A 240 -34.58 14.28 7.45
CA PRO A 240 -34.00 12.97 7.19
C PRO A 240 -34.86 11.85 7.80
N PHE A 241 -35.16 10.83 6.99
CA PHE A 241 -35.95 9.68 7.43
C PHE A 241 -35.08 8.73 8.27
N VAL A 242 -35.21 8.81 9.60
CA VAL A 242 -34.49 7.91 10.52
C VAL A 242 -35.22 6.57 10.60
N VAL A 243 -34.65 5.52 10.00
CA VAL A 243 -35.18 4.16 10.12
C VAL A 243 -34.95 3.65 11.56
N PRO A 244 -35.98 3.16 12.28
CA PRO A 244 -35.80 2.64 13.64
C PRO A 244 -34.79 1.49 13.70
N TYR A 245 -33.93 1.50 14.74
CA TYR A 245 -32.86 0.51 14.94
C TYR A 245 -33.35 -0.95 14.88
N ALA A 246 -34.52 -1.25 15.44
CA ALA A 246 -35.13 -2.58 15.39
C ALA A 246 -35.37 -3.07 13.96
N THR A 247 -35.84 -2.19 13.07
CA THR A 247 -36.09 -2.50 11.66
C THR A 247 -34.78 -2.67 10.86
N GLN A 248 -33.69 -2.03 11.31
CA GLN A 248 -32.36 -2.23 10.73
C GLN A 248 -31.81 -3.62 11.11
N ILE A 249 -31.97 -4.04 12.38
CA ILE A 249 -31.57 -5.38 12.87
C ILE A 249 -32.29 -6.48 12.09
N GLU A 250 -33.62 -6.38 11.92
CA GLU A 250 -34.41 -7.38 11.19
C GLU A 250 -33.98 -7.50 9.72
N ARG A 251 -33.70 -6.36 9.07
CA ARG A 251 -33.19 -6.34 7.68
C ARG A 251 -31.79 -6.95 7.55
N LEU A 252 -30.93 -6.72 8.53
CA LEU A 252 -29.57 -7.30 8.55
C LEU A 252 -29.61 -8.80 8.80
N GLN A 253 -30.45 -9.28 9.71
CA GLN A 253 -30.65 -10.72 9.94
C GLN A 253 -31.19 -11.40 8.68
N ALA A 254 -32.19 -10.80 8.04
CA ALA A 254 -32.72 -11.31 6.77
C ALA A 254 -31.68 -11.34 5.64
N ALA A 255 -30.77 -10.35 5.59
CA ALA A 255 -29.68 -10.31 4.61
C ALA A 255 -28.58 -11.34 4.89
N GLN A 256 -28.24 -11.57 6.15
CA GLN A 256 -27.28 -12.60 6.58
C GLN A 256 -27.83 -14.01 6.33
N GLU A 257 -29.10 -14.25 6.65
CA GLU A 257 -29.78 -15.51 6.33
C GLU A 257 -29.86 -15.72 4.81
N SER A 258 -30.13 -14.67 4.02
CA SER A 258 -30.13 -14.74 2.56
C SER A 258 -28.75 -14.99 1.96
N ALA A 259 -27.67 -14.46 2.56
CA ALA A 259 -26.29 -14.71 2.13
C ALA A 259 -25.85 -16.15 2.42
N LEU A 260 -26.21 -16.68 3.59
CA LEU A 260 -26.01 -18.10 3.95
C LEU A 260 -26.84 -19.04 3.05
N TRP A 261 -28.03 -18.61 2.61
CA TRP A 261 -28.84 -19.33 1.63
C TRP A 261 -28.29 -19.25 0.19
N LEU A 262 -27.69 -18.11 -0.19
CA LEU A 262 -27.11 -17.90 -1.53
C LEU A 262 -25.85 -18.74 -1.76
N GLU A 263 -25.00 -18.92 -0.75
CA GLU A 263 -23.80 -19.76 -0.85
C GLU A 263 -24.14 -21.27 -0.98
N ALA A 264 -25.36 -21.68 -0.62
CA ALA A 264 -25.76 -23.08 -0.62
C ALA A 264 -26.29 -23.61 -1.97
N PHE A 265 -26.70 -22.76 -2.93
CA PHE A 265 -27.50 -23.24 -4.08
C PHE A 265 -27.37 -22.54 -5.45
N LEU A 266 -26.39 -21.68 -5.74
CA LEU A 266 -26.32 -21.04 -7.07
C LEU A 266 -24.97 -21.19 -7.79
N ASP A 267 -25.04 -21.72 -9.01
CA ASP A 267 -23.99 -21.66 -10.04
C ASP A 267 -23.60 -20.20 -10.37
N PRO A 268 -22.35 -19.93 -10.81
CA PRO A 268 -21.84 -18.57 -10.98
C PRO A 268 -22.64 -17.75 -12.00
N ALA A 269 -22.98 -16.53 -11.60
CA ALA A 269 -23.78 -15.59 -12.39
C ALA A 269 -23.03 -15.07 -13.64
N PRO A 270 -23.73 -14.88 -14.78
CA PRO A 270 -23.14 -14.30 -15.98
C PRO A 270 -22.88 -12.77 -15.83
N PRO A 271 -21.93 -12.20 -16.59
CA PRO A 271 -21.47 -10.82 -16.40
C PRO A 271 -22.52 -9.76 -16.83
N PRO A 272 -22.47 -8.56 -16.24
CA PRO A 272 -23.44 -7.48 -16.52
C PRO A 272 -23.17 -6.73 -17.84
N PRO A 273 -24.21 -6.21 -18.52
CA PRO A 273 -24.11 -5.41 -19.74
C PRO A 273 -23.80 -3.91 -19.45
N PRO A 274 -23.38 -3.13 -20.45
CA PRO A 274 -22.74 -1.83 -20.23
C PRO A 274 -23.72 -0.63 -20.10
N GLY A 275 -23.36 0.35 -19.24
CA GLY A 275 -23.99 1.67 -19.10
C GLY A 275 -23.27 2.54 -18.05
N THR A 276 -23.13 3.86 -18.26
CA THR A 276 -22.06 4.67 -17.63
C THR A 276 -22.47 5.62 -16.50
N MET A 277 -21.65 5.56 -15.46
CA MET A 277 -21.50 6.39 -14.25
C MET A 277 -21.15 7.88 -14.52
N ARG A 278 -21.56 8.48 -15.63
CA ARG A 278 -20.86 9.65 -16.17
C ARG A 278 -21.40 11.03 -15.77
N GLU A 279 -22.55 11.10 -15.10
CA GLU A 279 -23.27 12.38 -14.96
C GLU A 279 -23.43 12.90 -13.54
N ILE A 280 -23.16 12.09 -12.51
CA ILE A 280 -23.41 12.48 -11.11
C ILE A 280 -22.11 12.89 -10.39
N PHE A 281 -20.97 12.29 -10.73
CA PHE A 281 -19.65 12.75 -10.31
C PHE A 281 -19.10 13.76 -11.31
N ARG A 282 -19.29 15.07 -11.08
CA ARG A 282 -18.22 15.97 -11.52
C ARG A 282 -17.04 15.74 -10.59
N ALA A 283 -16.15 14.85 -11.02
CA ALA A 283 -14.80 14.78 -10.49
C ALA A 283 -14.28 16.22 -10.32
N GLU A 284 -13.67 16.53 -9.16
CA GLU A 284 -12.61 17.55 -9.19
C GLU A 284 -11.75 17.18 -10.38
N SER A 285 -11.55 18.13 -11.30
CA SER A 285 -10.76 17.81 -12.49
C SER A 285 -9.42 17.26 -12.01
N ALA A 286 -8.80 16.36 -12.76
CA ALA A 286 -7.45 15.91 -12.42
C ALA A 286 -6.52 17.12 -12.16
N ALA A 287 -6.77 18.26 -12.83
CA ALA A 287 -6.09 19.52 -12.60
C ALA A 287 -6.29 20.11 -11.18
N ASP A 288 -7.48 20.03 -10.60
CA ASP A 288 -7.79 20.55 -9.26
C ASP A 288 -7.15 19.71 -8.15
N VAL A 289 -7.22 18.39 -8.29
CA VAL A 289 -6.53 17.44 -7.40
C VAL A 289 -5.02 17.70 -7.45
N LEU A 290 -4.45 17.77 -8.66
CA LEU A 290 -3.04 18.08 -8.86
C LEU A 290 -2.65 19.46 -8.30
N ALA A 291 -3.51 20.48 -8.43
CA ALA A 291 -3.27 21.81 -7.86
C ALA A 291 -3.24 21.79 -6.32
N ARG A 292 -4.13 21.04 -5.66
CA ARG A 292 -4.10 20.85 -4.20
C ARG A 292 -2.83 20.12 -3.75
N HIS A 293 -2.43 19.05 -4.45
CA HIS A 293 -1.17 18.36 -4.15
C HIS A 293 0.05 19.27 -4.34
N ARG A 294 0.07 20.12 -5.38
CA ARG A 294 1.11 21.14 -5.61
C ARG A 294 1.22 22.12 -4.43
N ARG A 295 0.10 22.71 -3.98
CA ARG A 295 0.09 23.61 -2.82
C ARG A 295 0.65 22.96 -1.55
N ARG A 296 0.25 21.70 -1.27
CA ARG A 296 0.77 20.95 -0.11
C ARG A 296 2.27 20.67 -0.23
N ARG A 297 2.78 20.37 -1.43
CA ARG A 297 4.22 20.17 -1.69
C ARG A 297 5.00 21.47 -1.49
N GLU A 298 4.50 22.60 -2.00
CA GLU A 298 5.12 23.92 -1.81
C GLU A 298 5.17 24.33 -0.33
N ALA A 299 4.08 24.16 0.42
CA ALA A 299 4.08 24.45 1.86
C ALA A 299 5.13 23.63 2.63
N ARG A 300 5.30 22.34 2.30
CA ARG A 300 6.35 21.50 2.88
C ARG A 300 7.76 21.97 2.50
N ARG A 301 7.96 22.46 1.27
CA ARG A 301 9.25 23.02 0.82
C ARG A 301 9.58 24.30 1.58
N GLU A 302 8.62 25.19 1.76
CA GLU A 302 8.86 26.45 2.49
C GLU A 302 9.23 26.17 3.96
N ALA A 303 8.53 25.26 4.63
CA ALA A 303 8.88 24.84 5.98
C ALA A 303 10.31 24.26 6.08
N ARG A 304 10.77 23.49 5.07
CA ARG A 304 12.14 22.98 5.00
C ARG A 304 13.17 24.10 4.80
N ARG A 305 12.87 25.09 3.94
CA ARG A 305 13.72 26.27 3.72
C ARG A 305 13.84 27.11 4.98
N GLU A 306 12.74 27.34 5.71
CA GLU A 306 12.77 28.04 7.00
C GLU A 306 13.64 27.30 8.02
N ALA A 307 13.47 25.97 8.14
CA ALA A 307 14.31 25.15 9.01
C ALA A 307 15.80 25.19 8.61
N ARG A 308 16.11 25.28 7.31
CA ARG A 308 17.49 25.49 6.81
C ARG A 308 18.03 26.85 7.24
N ARG A 309 17.28 27.95 7.02
CA ARG A 309 17.71 29.30 7.43
C ARG A 309 18.00 29.37 8.93
N ALA A 310 17.15 28.75 9.75
CA ALA A 310 17.36 28.64 11.18
C ALA A 310 18.65 27.88 11.54
N ARG A 311 18.95 26.76 10.87
CA ARG A 311 20.21 26.01 11.06
C ARG A 311 21.44 26.84 10.68
N HIS A 312 21.38 27.57 9.56
CA HIS A 312 22.50 28.44 9.12
C HIS A 312 22.76 29.57 10.13
N ALA A 313 21.71 30.26 10.57
CA ALA A 313 21.81 31.31 11.57
C ALA A 313 22.37 30.80 12.91
N ALA A 314 21.96 29.60 13.33
CA ALA A 314 22.52 28.96 14.52
C ALA A 314 24.01 28.58 14.35
N GLY A 315 24.40 28.10 13.18
CA GLY A 315 25.80 27.78 12.85
C GLY A 315 26.70 29.02 12.83
N GLU A 316 26.23 30.13 12.23
CA GLU A 316 26.94 31.41 12.26
C GLU A 316 27.09 31.96 13.68
N ALA A 317 26.03 31.88 14.49
CA ALA A 317 26.09 32.29 15.89
C ALA A 317 27.10 31.47 16.71
N LEU A 318 27.16 30.14 16.49
CA LEU A 318 28.14 29.25 17.11
C LEU A 318 29.59 29.59 16.69
N LEU A 319 29.82 29.90 15.42
CA LEU A 319 31.13 30.32 14.92
C LEU A 319 31.59 31.67 15.48
N LEU A 320 30.65 32.61 15.67
CA LEU A 320 30.95 33.90 16.32
C LEU A 320 31.32 33.70 17.80
N LEU A 321 30.61 32.82 18.52
CA LEU A 321 30.92 32.47 19.90
C LEU A 321 32.25 31.71 20.06
N ALA A 322 32.62 30.87 19.09
CA ALA A 322 33.88 30.12 19.12
C ALA A 322 35.12 30.98 18.80
N ASN A 323 34.93 32.13 18.14
CA ASN A 323 35.98 33.09 17.79
C ASN A 323 36.05 34.29 18.75
N SER A 324 35.27 34.29 19.83
CA SER A 324 35.24 35.29 20.91
C SER A 324 36.03 34.79 22.12
#